data_AF-A0A1Y5LM49-F1
#
_entry.id   AF-A0A1Y5LM49-F1
#
_cell.length_a   1.000
_cell.length_b   1.000
_cell.length_c   1.000
_cell.angle_alpha   90.00
_cell.angle_beta   90.00
_cell.angle_gamma   90.00
#
_symmetry.space_group_name_H-M   'P 1'
#
loop_
_entity.id
_entity.type
_entity.pdbx_description
1 polymer ?
#
loop_
_entity_poly.entity_id
_entity_poly.type
_entity_poly.pdbx_seq_one_letter_code
_entity_poly.pdbx_strand_id
1 'polypeptide(L)'
;MPTSQVPTDPGVHVVLRVSETDPEFRQVSPAGWFKRKDPSVPVATLEDSWVPGSPVVYLGKANGGATGRRGLRMRLDEYRRHGTGEPIGHWGGRYIWQLADSDELVVGWKPTADTNARALKRHLIAEFSSDHAKRPFANLTG
;
A
#
# COMPACT_ATOMS: atom_id res chain seq x y z
N MET A 1 -6.55 -11.30 -6.45
CA MET A 1 -6.33 -11.90 -5.12
C MET A 1 -7.59 -12.65 -4.68
N PRO A 2 -7.51 -13.95 -4.34
CA PRO A 2 -8.63 -14.66 -3.74
C PRO A 2 -8.91 -14.10 -2.33
N THR A 3 -10.14 -13.66 -2.08
CA THR A 3 -10.55 -13.00 -0.84
C THR A 3 -10.71 -13.94 0.36
N SER A 4 -10.75 -15.26 0.13
CA SER A 4 -11.07 -16.26 1.17
C SER A 4 -9.95 -16.48 2.20
N GLN A 5 -8.68 -16.27 1.83
CA GLN A 5 -7.53 -16.51 2.72
C GLN A 5 -7.08 -15.29 3.54
N VAL A 6 -7.62 -14.10 3.27
CA VAL A 6 -7.27 -12.90 4.04
C VAL A 6 -8.07 -12.88 5.35
N PRO A 7 -7.44 -12.76 6.52
CA PRO A 7 -8.12 -12.66 7.81
C PRO A 7 -9.07 -11.47 7.88
N THR A 8 -10.15 -11.61 8.64
CA THR A 8 -11.09 -10.50 8.91
C THR A 8 -10.61 -9.60 10.03
N ASP A 9 -9.57 -10.01 10.76
CA ASP A 9 -9.00 -9.27 11.88
C ASP A 9 -8.35 -7.93 11.46
N PRO A 10 -8.23 -6.97 12.40
CA PRO A 10 -7.33 -5.84 12.26
C PRO A 10 -5.88 -6.30 12.06
N GLY A 11 -5.03 -5.41 11.55
CA GLY A 11 -3.62 -5.76 11.38
C GLY A 11 -2.84 -4.80 10.50
N VAL A 12 -1.63 -5.22 10.18
CA VAL A 12 -0.73 -4.54 9.24
C VAL A 12 -0.61 -5.39 7.99
N HIS A 13 -0.49 -4.73 6.84
CA HIS A 13 -0.18 -5.38 5.58
C HIS A 13 1.02 -4.71 4.91
N VAL A 14 1.77 -5.51 4.16
CA VAL A 14 2.95 -5.09 3.40
C VAL A 14 2.72 -5.41 1.92
N VAL A 15 3.16 -4.51 1.05
CA VAL A 15 3.20 -4.76 -0.39
C VAL A 15 4.66 -4.84 -0.80
N LEU A 16 4.99 -5.92 -1.51
CA LEU A 16 6.34 -6.25 -1.94
C LEU A 16 6.42 -6.27 -3.46
N ARG A 17 7.49 -5.71 -3.99
CA ARG A 17 7.92 -5.92 -5.38
C ARG A 17 9.09 -6.89 -5.36
N VAL A 18 8.88 -8.09 -5.91
CA VAL A 18 9.88 -9.17 -5.90
C VAL A 18 10.86 -9.09 -7.06
N SER A 19 10.54 -8.32 -8.11
CA SER A 19 11.49 -8.05 -9.19
C SER A 19 12.68 -7.26 -8.68
N GLU A 20 13.88 -7.71 -9.05
CA GLU A 20 15.16 -7.09 -8.72
C GLU A 20 15.59 -6.02 -9.75
N THR A 21 14.86 -5.88 -10.86
CA THR A 21 15.16 -4.86 -11.88
C THR A 21 14.69 -3.48 -11.42
N ASP A 22 15.19 -2.41 -12.05
CA ASP A 22 14.60 -1.09 -11.86
C ASP A 22 13.12 -1.08 -12.30
N PRO A 23 12.26 -0.29 -11.63
CA PRO A 23 10.85 -0.20 -11.99
C PRO A 23 10.66 0.68 -13.21
N GLU A 24 9.66 0.35 -14.01
CA GLU A 24 9.09 1.28 -14.98
C GLU A 24 7.86 1.97 -14.38
N PHE A 25 7.74 3.28 -14.62
CA PHE A 25 6.63 4.06 -14.12
C PHE A 25 5.63 4.45 -15.20
N ARG A 26 4.34 4.22 -14.94
CA ARG A 26 3.22 4.69 -15.76
C ARG A 26 3.03 6.19 -15.55
N GLN A 27 2.80 6.94 -16.63
CA GLN A 27 2.42 8.36 -16.54
C GLN A 27 1.04 8.56 -15.90
N VAL A 28 0.14 7.61 -16.14
CA VAL A 28 -1.24 7.65 -15.66
C VAL A 28 -1.52 6.43 -14.78
N SER A 29 -2.07 6.68 -13.60
CA SER A 29 -2.53 5.63 -12.70
C SER A 29 -3.85 5.04 -13.21
N PRO A 30 -4.02 3.71 -13.23
CA PRO A 30 -5.30 3.06 -13.48
C PRO A 30 -6.27 3.18 -12.30
N ALA A 31 -5.82 3.73 -11.17
CA ALA A 31 -6.61 3.74 -9.96
C ALA A 31 -7.79 4.73 -10.02
N GLY A 32 -8.84 4.42 -9.25
CA GLY A 32 -10.10 5.15 -9.34
C GLY A 32 -10.08 6.57 -8.78
N TRP A 33 -10.82 7.46 -9.44
CA TRP A 33 -10.88 8.89 -9.11
C TRP A 33 -11.92 9.17 -8.01
N PHE A 34 -11.62 8.76 -6.79
CA PHE A 34 -12.49 9.04 -5.65
C PHE A 34 -12.64 10.55 -5.42
N LYS A 35 -13.88 11.03 -5.34
CA LYS A 35 -14.20 12.47 -5.27
C LYS A 35 -13.57 13.29 -6.41
N ARG A 36 -13.48 12.70 -7.63
CA ARG A 36 -12.91 13.32 -8.84
C ARG A 36 -11.44 13.72 -8.71
N LYS A 37 -10.69 13.09 -7.81
CA LYS A 37 -9.27 13.36 -7.61
C LYS A 37 -8.43 12.34 -8.37
N ASP A 38 -7.61 12.81 -9.30
CA ASP A 38 -6.65 11.99 -10.03
C ASP A 38 -5.57 11.44 -9.07
N PRO A 39 -5.40 10.10 -8.96
CA PRO A 39 -4.36 9.52 -8.13
C PRO A 39 -2.95 9.61 -8.72
N SER A 40 -2.82 9.97 -10.00
CA SER A 40 -1.54 10.08 -10.71
C SER A 40 -0.66 11.21 -10.17
N VAL A 41 0.65 11.01 -10.22
CA VAL A 41 1.68 12.02 -9.96
C VAL A 41 2.74 12.01 -11.07
N PRO A 42 3.55 13.07 -11.20
CA PRO A 42 4.65 13.09 -12.16
C PRO A 42 5.65 11.95 -11.92
N VAL A 43 6.24 11.43 -13.00
CA VAL A 43 7.24 10.35 -12.93
C VAL A 43 8.44 10.74 -12.05
N ALA A 44 8.92 11.98 -12.16
CA ALA A 44 9.98 12.49 -11.30
C ALA A 44 9.67 12.39 -9.79
N THR A 45 8.40 12.51 -9.40
CA THR A 45 7.99 12.32 -7.99
C THR A 45 8.08 10.85 -7.57
N LEU A 46 7.81 9.92 -8.49
CA LEU A 46 7.97 8.48 -8.24
C LEU A 46 9.44 8.10 -8.15
N GLU A 47 10.27 8.60 -9.07
CA GLU A 47 11.73 8.40 -9.06
C GLU A 47 12.36 8.90 -7.76
N ASP A 48 12.00 10.10 -7.31
CA ASP A 48 12.49 10.65 -6.03
C ASP A 48 12.05 9.81 -4.82
N SER A 49 10.85 9.23 -4.88
CA SER A 49 10.33 8.37 -3.82
C SER A 49 10.87 6.94 -3.86
N TRP A 50 11.50 6.52 -4.97
CA TRP A 50 11.99 5.15 -5.14
C TRP A 50 13.16 4.86 -4.19
N VAL A 51 13.20 3.62 -3.71
CA VAL A 51 14.25 3.08 -2.83
C VAL A 51 14.86 1.85 -3.49
N PRO A 52 16.01 2.00 -4.18
CA PRO A 52 16.67 0.89 -4.85
C PRO A 52 17.01 -0.26 -3.90
N GLY A 53 16.86 -1.49 -4.39
CA GLY A 53 17.19 -2.71 -3.65
C GLY A 53 16.22 -3.09 -2.52
N SER A 54 15.20 -2.29 -2.23
CA SER A 54 14.16 -2.65 -1.26
C SER A 54 13.00 -3.39 -1.94
N PRO A 55 12.64 -4.61 -1.50
CA PRO A 55 11.42 -5.25 -1.96
C PRO A 55 10.17 -4.60 -1.34
N VAL A 56 10.29 -3.90 -0.20
CA VAL A 56 9.15 -3.29 0.49
C VAL A 56 8.78 -1.98 -0.18
N VAL A 57 7.63 -1.96 -0.86
CA VAL A 57 7.13 -0.75 -1.54
C VAL A 57 6.05 -0.03 -0.74
N TYR A 58 5.35 -0.71 0.18
CA TYR A 58 4.34 -0.07 1.03
C TYR A 58 3.98 -0.85 2.28
N LEU A 59 3.70 -0.10 3.34
CA LEU A 59 3.17 -0.56 4.61
C LEU A 59 1.85 0.13 4.92
N GLY A 60 0.79 -0.66 5.06
CA GLY A 60 -0.55 -0.21 5.40
C GLY A 60 -1.10 -0.86 6.67
N LYS A 61 -2.19 -0.29 7.18
CA LYS A 61 -2.90 -0.83 8.34
C LYS A 61 -4.38 -1.02 8.02
N ALA A 62 -4.98 -2.00 8.66
CA ALA A 62 -6.42 -2.22 8.70
C ALA A 62 -6.90 -2.15 10.15
N ASN A 63 -7.99 -1.42 10.38
CA ASN A 63 -8.63 -1.29 11.69
C ASN A 63 -9.94 -2.08 11.76
N GLY A 64 -10.40 -2.35 12.99
CA GLY A 64 -11.68 -3.02 13.26
C GLY A 64 -12.89 -2.19 12.87
N GLY A 65 -12.72 -0.87 12.80
CA GLY A 65 -13.81 0.09 12.61
C GLY A 65 -14.71 0.19 13.86
N ALA A 66 -15.63 1.15 13.88
CA ALA A 66 -16.46 1.43 15.06
C ALA A 66 -17.33 0.23 15.49
N THR A 67 -17.70 -0.64 14.56
CA THR A 67 -18.57 -1.81 14.80
C THR A 67 -17.81 -3.14 14.85
N GLY A 68 -16.47 -3.13 14.72
CA GLY A 68 -15.65 -4.35 14.68
C GLY A 68 -15.80 -5.19 13.40
N ARG A 69 -16.53 -4.70 12.39
CA ARG A 69 -16.81 -5.43 11.14
C ARG A 69 -15.81 -5.15 10.02
N ARG A 70 -14.75 -4.40 10.30
CA ARG A 70 -13.67 -4.09 9.34
C ARG A 70 -12.39 -4.81 9.76
N GLY A 71 -11.44 -4.88 8.83
CA GLY A 71 -10.14 -5.50 9.05
C GLY A 71 -9.39 -5.71 7.74
N LEU A 72 -8.39 -6.58 7.77
CA LEU A 72 -7.45 -6.80 6.67
C LEU A 72 -8.18 -7.14 5.36
N ARG A 73 -9.13 -8.09 5.38
CA ARG A 73 -9.92 -8.48 4.20
C ARG A 73 -10.61 -7.30 3.52
N MET A 74 -11.36 -6.51 4.29
CA MET A 74 -12.07 -5.34 3.77
C MET A 74 -11.08 -4.32 3.21
N ARG A 75 -9.99 -4.04 3.96
CA ARG A 75 -9.01 -3.03 3.56
C ARG A 75 -8.28 -3.42 2.27
N LEU A 76 -7.92 -4.68 2.12
CA LEU A 76 -7.25 -5.19 0.93
C LEU A 76 -8.20 -5.33 -0.27
N ASP A 77 -9.50 -5.60 -0.05
CA ASP A 77 -10.50 -5.53 -1.11
C ASP A 77 -10.68 -4.08 -1.62
N GLU A 78 -10.80 -3.10 -0.72
CA GLU A 78 -10.84 -1.68 -1.09
C GLU A 78 -9.59 -1.26 -1.86
N TYR A 79 -8.42 -1.72 -1.42
CA TYR A 79 -7.14 -1.46 -2.09
C TYR A 79 -7.15 -2.02 -3.52
N ARG A 80 -7.53 -3.29 -3.70
CA ARG A 80 -7.65 -3.94 -5.01
C ARG A 80 -8.63 -3.21 -5.93
N ARG A 81 -9.83 -2.90 -5.43
CA ARG A 81 -10.89 -2.22 -6.20
C ARG A 81 -10.47 -0.82 -6.63
N HIS A 82 -9.82 -0.09 -5.74
CA HIS A 82 -9.22 1.20 -6.07
C HIS A 82 -8.20 1.06 -7.20
N GLY A 83 -7.30 0.08 -7.16
CA GLY A 83 -6.34 -0.19 -8.23
C GLY A 83 -6.95 -0.56 -9.57
N THR A 84 -8.13 -1.18 -9.57
CA THR A 84 -8.89 -1.52 -10.79
C THR A 84 -9.81 -0.39 -11.27
N GLY A 85 -9.60 0.85 -10.81
CA GLY A 85 -10.31 2.03 -11.30
C GLY A 85 -11.59 2.39 -10.56
N GLU A 86 -11.99 1.64 -9.52
CA GLU A 86 -13.20 1.98 -8.76
C GLU A 86 -12.97 3.21 -7.87
N PRO A 87 -13.91 4.18 -7.83
CA PRO A 87 -13.78 5.40 -7.04
C PRO A 87 -14.02 5.13 -5.55
N ILE A 88 -13.07 4.44 -4.91
CA ILE A 88 -13.09 4.07 -3.49
C ILE A 88 -12.18 4.99 -2.69
N GLY A 89 -12.58 5.30 -1.45
CA GLY A 89 -11.82 6.14 -0.52
C GLY A 89 -10.50 5.53 -0.01
N HIS A 90 -9.59 5.17 -0.91
CA HIS A 90 -8.30 4.56 -0.61
C HIS A 90 -7.13 5.37 -1.20
N TRP A 91 -6.79 6.49 -0.57
CA TRP A 91 -5.73 7.39 -1.07
C TRP A 91 -4.29 6.99 -0.72
N GLY A 92 -4.10 6.26 0.38
CA GLY A 92 -2.77 5.80 0.82
C GLY A 92 -2.21 4.74 -0.12
N GLY A 93 -0.90 4.74 -0.36
CA GLY A 93 -0.25 3.75 -1.23
C GLY A 93 -0.45 3.97 -2.73
N ARG A 94 -1.07 5.09 -3.15
CA ARG A 94 -1.46 5.29 -4.56
C ARG A 94 -0.32 5.22 -5.59
N TYR A 95 0.92 5.49 -5.18
CA TYR A 95 2.09 5.42 -6.07
C TYR A 95 2.31 4.01 -6.64
N ILE A 96 1.88 2.97 -5.91
CA ILE A 96 1.95 1.59 -6.38
C ILE A 96 1.27 1.42 -7.74
N TRP A 97 0.15 2.10 -7.97
CA TRP A 97 -0.60 1.95 -9.21
C TRP A 97 0.10 2.58 -10.41
N GLN A 98 1.17 3.35 -10.21
CA GLN A 98 2.03 3.82 -11.29
C GLN A 98 3.26 2.93 -11.50
N LEU A 99 3.40 1.80 -10.81
CA LEU A 99 4.34 0.76 -11.21
C LEU A 99 3.79 0.02 -12.44
N ALA A 100 4.62 -0.18 -13.47
CA ALA A 100 4.22 -0.91 -14.67
C ALA A 100 3.78 -2.33 -14.34
N ASP A 101 4.45 -2.97 -13.38
CA ASP A 101 4.26 -4.34 -12.88
C ASP A 101 3.42 -4.39 -11.59
N SER A 102 2.54 -3.41 -11.37
CA SER A 102 1.71 -3.33 -10.16
C SER A 102 0.81 -4.56 -9.93
N ASP A 103 0.53 -5.35 -10.97
CA ASP A 103 -0.22 -6.61 -10.95
C ASP A 103 0.60 -7.82 -10.46
N GLU A 104 1.93 -7.72 -10.46
CA GLU A 104 2.86 -8.75 -9.97
C GLU A 104 3.19 -8.60 -8.48
N LEU A 105 2.71 -7.54 -7.84
CA LEU A 105 3.02 -7.24 -6.45
C LEU A 105 2.44 -8.27 -5.49
N VAL A 106 3.27 -8.65 -4.51
CA VAL A 106 2.90 -9.60 -3.47
C VAL A 106 2.40 -8.84 -2.25
N VAL A 107 1.28 -9.27 -1.67
CA VAL A 107 0.75 -8.69 -0.43
C VAL A 107 0.87 -9.69 0.70
N GLY A 108 1.58 -9.30 1.76
CA GLY A 108 1.65 -10.02 3.03
C GLY A 108 0.83 -9.31 4.11
N TRP A 109 0.41 -10.03 5.15
CA TRP A 109 -0.33 -9.48 6.27
C TRP A 109 0.05 -10.12 7.60
N LYS A 110 -0.12 -9.34 8.67
CA LYS A 110 0.06 -9.77 10.05
C LYS A 110 -1.15 -9.29 10.87
N PRO A 111 -2.06 -10.20 11.29
CA PRO A 111 -3.14 -9.87 12.21
C PRO A 111 -2.59 -9.33 13.52
N THR A 112 -3.26 -8.32 14.07
CA THR A 112 -2.95 -7.76 15.39
C THR A 112 -4.22 -7.28 16.08
N ALA A 113 -4.19 -7.07 17.39
CA ALA A 113 -5.19 -6.25 18.05
C ALA A 113 -5.28 -4.86 17.38
N ASP A 114 -6.48 -4.28 17.30
CA ASP A 114 -6.72 -3.01 16.59
C ASP A 114 -5.87 -1.86 17.18
N THR A 115 -5.76 -1.83 18.52
CA THR A 115 -4.93 -0.88 19.27
C THR A 115 -3.45 -0.91 18.87
N ASN A 116 -2.96 -2.07 18.40
CA ASN A 116 -1.56 -2.29 18.09
C ASN A 116 -1.21 -1.99 16.61
N ALA A 117 -2.18 -2.08 15.68
CA ALA A 117 -1.90 -1.97 14.25
C ALA A 117 -1.25 -0.63 13.86
N ARG A 118 -1.69 0.48 14.48
CA ARG A 118 -1.10 1.81 14.23
C ARG A 118 0.33 1.91 14.76
N ALA A 119 0.58 1.39 15.96
CA ALA A 119 1.91 1.44 16.58
C ALA A 119 2.91 0.56 15.80
N LEU A 120 2.50 -0.66 15.44
CA LEU A 120 3.32 -1.57 14.65
C LEU A 120 3.67 -0.99 13.27
N LYS A 121 2.70 -0.44 12.54
CA LYS A 121 2.97 0.21 11.24
C LYS A 121 4.00 1.34 11.36
N ARG A 122 3.88 2.19 12.38
CA ARG A 122 4.84 3.27 12.61
C ARG A 122 6.24 2.75 12.92
N HIS A 123 6.33 1.70 13.75
CA HIS A 123 7.60 1.07 14.07
C HIS A 123 8.28 0.50 12.81
N LEU A 124 7.55 -0.24 11.98
CA LEU A 124 8.08 -0.80 10.73
C LEU A 124 8.52 0.28 9.72
N ILE A 125 7.80 1.41 9.64
CA ILE A 125 8.23 2.54 8.81
C ILE A 125 9.49 3.18 9.38
N ALA A 126 9.60 3.32 10.70
CA ALA A 126 10.78 3.89 11.34
C ALA A 126 12.03 3.01 11.17
N GLU A 127 11.87 1.70 11.31
CA GLU A 127 12.91 0.71 11.03
C GLU A 127 13.37 0.81 9.57
N PHE A 128 12.43 0.76 8.62
CA PHE A 128 12.73 0.95 7.20
C PHE A 128 13.48 2.26 6.92
N SER A 129 13.05 3.36 7.52
CA SER A 129 13.70 4.67 7.33
C SER A 129 15.06 4.76 8.00
N SER A 130 15.33 3.99 9.05
CA SER A 130 16.66 3.86 9.63
C SER A 130 17.61 3.18 8.65
N ASP A 131 17.14 2.15 7.95
CA ASP A 131 17.98 1.34 7.04
C ASP A 131 18.19 2.02 5.67
N HIS A 132 17.22 2.80 5.21
CA HIS A 132 17.20 3.34 3.84
C HIS A 132 17.24 4.87 3.74
N ALA A 133 17.22 5.60 4.86
CA ALA A 133 17.07 7.07 4.92
C ALA A 133 15.82 7.65 4.20
N LYS A 134 14.94 6.79 3.68
CA LYS A 134 13.68 7.10 3.00
C LYS A 134 12.56 6.23 3.59
N ARG A 135 11.31 6.56 3.28
CA ARG A 135 10.17 5.69 3.59
C ARG A 135 9.98 4.66 2.46
N PRO A 136 9.20 3.58 2.68
CA PRO A 136 8.81 2.73 1.57
C PRO A 136 8.15 3.57 0.47
N PHE A 137 8.40 3.21 -0.78
CA PHE A 137 8.06 3.96 -1.99
C PHE A 137 6.69 4.67 -1.95
N ALA A 138 5.63 3.99 -1.51
CA ALA A 138 4.27 4.54 -1.51
C ALA A 138 3.77 5.05 -0.14
N ASN A 139 4.65 5.15 0.86
CA ASN A 139 4.37 5.72 2.18
C ASN A 139 4.70 7.22 2.25
N LEU A 140 3.75 8.05 1.82
CA LEU A 140 3.93 9.51 1.77
C LEU A 140 3.93 10.19 3.15
N THR A 141 3.27 9.56 4.12
CA THR A 141 3.21 10.04 5.51
C THR A 141 3.62 8.93 6.48
N GLY A 142 4.22 9.33 7.61
CA GLY A 142 4.59 8.47 8.73
C GLY A 142 3.38 8.09 9.57
#